data_AF-A0A377TIK4-F1
#
_entry.id   AF-A0A377TIK4-F1
#
_cell.length_a   1.000
_cell.length_b   1.000
_cell.length_c   1.000
_cell.angle_alpha   90.00
_cell.angle_beta   90.00
_cell.angle_gamma   90.00
#
_symmetry.space_group_name_H-M   'P 1'
#
loop_
_entity.id
_entity.type
_entity.pdbx_description
1 polymer ?
#
loop_
_entity_poly.entity_id
_entity_poly.type
_entity_poly.pdbx_seq_one_letter_code
_entity_poly.pdbx_strand_id
1 'polypeptide(L)'
;MLSPRSLRINNGELMLSDSAFGPDVHYAGFTLVLDPSDVAEGQRWFDALAVGGRIEMAWQETFWAHGFGKVVDRFGVPWMINVVKQG
;
A
#
# COMPACT_ATOMS: atom_id res chain seq x y z
N MET A 1 -7.06 15.16 -21.33
CA MET A 1 -7.25 16.05 -20.16
C MET A 1 -6.81 15.27 -18.94
N LEU A 2 -5.75 15.71 -18.25
CA LEU A 2 -5.29 15.08 -17.01
C LEU A 2 -6.28 15.46 -15.91
N SER A 3 -7.11 14.52 -15.48
CA SER A 3 -8.11 14.79 -14.43
C SER A 3 -7.62 14.16 -13.13
N PRO A 4 -7.28 14.95 -12.11
CA PRO A 4 -6.97 14.39 -10.81
C PRO A 4 -8.19 13.62 -10.28
N ARG A 5 -7.93 12.46 -9.69
CA ARG A 5 -8.92 11.59 -9.04
C ARG A 5 -8.55 11.46 -7.58
N SER A 6 -9.57 11.42 -6.72
CA SER A 6 -9.39 11.10 -5.31
C SER A 6 -9.77 9.65 -5.03
N LEU A 7 -8.93 8.99 -4.24
CA LEU A 7 -9.21 7.70 -3.63
C LEU A 7 -9.24 7.90 -2.12
N ARG A 8 -10.39 7.62 -1.49
CA ARG A 8 -10.49 7.62 -0.03
C ARG A 8 -10.16 6.24 0.50
N ILE A 9 -9.24 6.19 1.46
CA ILE A 9 -8.88 4.98 2.21
C ILE A 9 -9.02 5.34 3.68
N ASN A 10 -9.96 4.71 4.39
CA ASN A 10 -10.37 5.10 5.74
C ASN A 10 -10.69 6.61 5.83
N ASN A 11 -9.99 7.32 6.71
CA ASN A 11 -10.10 8.77 6.88
C ASN A 11 -9.08 9.56 6.03
N GLY A 12 -8.22 8.88 5.28
CA GLY A 12 -7.24 9.49 4.38
C GLY A 12 -7.79 9.69 2.97
N GLU A 13 -7.28 10.71 2.28
CA GLU A 13 -7.54 10.94 0.87
C GLU A 13 -6.21 10.92 0.11
N LEU A 14 -6.14 10.04 -0.89
CA LEU A 14 -5.03 9.94 -1.83
C LEU A 14 -5.46 10.60 -3.14
N MET A 15 -4.74 11.65 -3.54
CA MET A 15 -4.94 12.34 -4.81
C MET A 15 -3.97 11.78 -5.85
N LEU A 16 -4.50 11.35 -6.99
CA LEU A 16 -3.74 10.70 -8.07
C LEU A 16 -4.07 11.40 -9.39
N SER A 17 -3.07 11.53 -10.26
CA SER A 17 -3.25 12.01 -11.64
C SER A 17 -2.39 11.17 -12.56
N ASP A 18 -2.89 10.95 -13.78
CA ASP A 18 -2.06 10.41 -14.85
C ASP A 18 -0.94 11.39 -15.18
N SER A 19 0.19 10.84 -15.62
CA SER A 19 1.33 11.58 -16.15
C SER A 19 1.37 11.43 -17.66
N ALA A 20 1.81 12.48 -18.37
CA ALA A 20 2.11 12.39 -19.80
C ALA A 20 3.49 11.75 -20.07
N PHE A 21 4.31 11.55 -19.03
CA PHE A 21 5.61 10.90 -19.14
C PHE A 21 5.44 9.37 -19.27
N GLY A 22 6.28 8.76 -20.12
CA GLY A 22 6.15 7.37 -20.60
C GLY A 22 6.36 6.27 -19.54
N PRO A 23 6.42 4.99 -19.96
CA PRO A 23 6.25 3.82 -19.08
C PRO A 23 7.36 3.60 -18.03
N ASP A 24 8.50 4.27 -18.12
CA ASP A 24 9.62 4.17 -17.16
C ASP A 24 9.45 5.14 -15.97
N VAL A 25 8.31 5.05 -15.27
CA VAL A 25 8.10 5.78 -14.02
C VAL A 25 8.54 4.89 -12.86
N HIS A 26 9.54 5.34 -12.12
CA HIS A 26 9.98 4.71 -10.87
C HIS A 26 9.59 5.57 -9.67
N TYR A 27 8.75 5.02 -8.80
CA TYR A 27 8.44 5.64 -7.52
C TYR A 27 9.56 5.36 -6.52
N ALA A 28 10.27 6.40 -6.10
CA ALA A 28 11.38 6.31 -5.17
C ALA A 28 11.31 7.43 -4.11
N GLY A 29 11.91 7.17 -2.94
CA GLY A 29 12.00 8.15 -1.85
C GLY A 29 10.77 8.25 -0.95
N PHE A 30 9.73 7.42 -1.17
CA PHE A 30 8.56 7.34 -0.30
C PHE A 30 7.99 5.92 -0.22
N THR A 31 7.09 5.68 0.74
CA THR A 31 6.27 4.47 0.86
C THR A 31 4.94 4.87 1.47
N LEU A 32 3.85 4.36 0.91
CA LEU A 32 2.51 4.57 1.46
C LEU A 32 2.26 3.54 2.57
N VAL A 33 1.82 4.02 3.73
CA VAL A 33 1.53 3.16 4.89
C VAL A 33 0.02 3.09 5.09
N LEU A 34 -0.50 1.87 5.20
CA LEU A 34 -1.87 1.57 5.60
C LEU A 34 -1.85 0.96 7.00
N ASP A 35 -2.65 1.51 7.90
CA ASP A 35 -2.72 1.16 9.31
C ASP A 35 -4.13 0.71 9.74
N PRO A 36 -4.68 -0.38 9.13
CA PRO A 36 -5.98 -0.88 9.52
C PRO A 36 -5.97 -1.37 10.98
N SER A 37 -7.12 -1.25 11.64
CA SER A 37 -7.32 -1.75 13.01
C SER A 37 -7.66 -3.24 13.08
N ASP A 38 -8.02 -3.86 11.96
CA ASP A 38 -8.37 -5.27 11.84
C ASP A 38 -7.31 -6.06 11.05
N VAL A 39 -6.87 -7.19 11.60
CA VAL A 39 -5.85 -8.06 10.98
C VAL A 39 -6.36 -8.66 9.68
N ALA A 40 -7.62 -9.08 9.64
CA ALA A 40 -8.19 -9.68 8.45
C ALA A 40 -8.31 -8.63 7.33
N GLU A 41 -8.66 -7.38 7.65
CA GLU A 41 -8.64 -6.26 6.72
C GLU A 41 -7.25 -5.97 6.18
N GLY A 42 -6.25 -5.88 7.06
CA GLY A 42 -4.86 -5.70 6.65
C GLY A 42 -4.37 -6.78 5.70
N GLN A 43 -4.66 -8.05 5.99
CA GLN A 43 -4.33 -9.18 5.10
C GLN A 43 -5.05 -9.05 3.75
N ARG A 44 -6.36 -8.74 3.74
CA ARG A 44 -7.12 -8.57 2.48
C ARG A 44 -6.52 -7.48 1.60
N TRP A 45 -6.10 -6.36 2.18
CA TRP A 45 -5.47 -5.27 1.44
C TRP A 45 -4.09 -5.66 0.93
N PHE A 46 -3.27 -6.32 1.75
CA PHE A 46 -1.98 -6.85 1.35
C PHE A 46 -2.12 -7.80 0.14
N ASP A 47 -3.05 -8.75 0.22
CA ASP A 47 -3.27 -9.74 -0.84
C ASP A 47 -3.70 -9.05 -2.14
N ALA A 48 -4.60 -8.07 -2.06
CA ALA A 48 -5.07 -7.32 -3.22
C ALA A 48 -3.94 -6.52 -3.91
N LEU A 49 -3.06 -5.89 -3.12
CA LEU A 49 -1.90 -5.15 -3.63
C LEU A 49 -0.80 -6.09 -4.18
N ALA A 50 -0.71 -7.31 -3.65
CA ALA A 50 0.23 -8.33 -4.13
C ALA A 50 -0.15 -8.94 -5.49
N VAL A 51 -1.42 -8.86 -5.91
CA VAL A 51 -1.84 -9.34 -7.24
C VAL A 51 -1.12 -8.58 -8.35
N GLY A 52 -0.19 -9.26 -9.02
CA GLY A 52 0.66 -8.67 -10.06
C GLY A 52 1.75 -7.73 -9.54
N GLY A 53 1.92 -7.65 -8.23
CA GLY A 53 2.98 -6.89 -7.57
C GLY A 53 4.20 -7.75 -7.22
N ARG A 54 5.14 -7.13 -6.49
CA ARG A 54 6.34 -7.76 -5.93
C ARG A 54 6.27 -7.68 -4.41
N ILE A 55 6.13 -8.82 -3.76
CA ILE A 55 6.22 -8.92 -2.30
C ILE A 55 7.67 -8.65 -1.88
N GLU A 56 7.90 -7.61 -1.07
CA GLU A 56 9.20 -7.35 -0.45
C GLU A 56 9.31 -8.02 0.92
N MET A 57 8.19 -8.11 1.62
CA MET A 57 8.05 -8.83 2.88
C MET A 57 6.66 -9.44 2.94
N ALA A 58 6.60 -10.78 2.99
CA ALA A 58 5.35 -11.50 3.10
C ALA A 58 4.61 -11.10 4.37
N TRP A 59 3.29 -11.13 4.29
CA TRP A 59 2.43 -10.86 5.44
C TRP A 59 2.72 -11.84 6.56
N GLN A 60 3.04 -11.30 7.74
CA GLN A 60 3.35 -12.09 8.92
C GLN A 60 3.14 -11.26 10.19
N GLU A 61 3.01 -11.95 11.33
CA GLU A 61 3.05 -11.31 12.65
C GLU A 61 4.50 -10.88 12.98
N THR A 62 4.66 -9.76 13.69
CA THR A 62 5.97 -9.30 14.20
C THR A 62 5.92 -9.05 15.70
N PHE A 63 7.04 -8.66 16.32
CA PHE A 63 7.03 -8.35 17.75
C PHE A 63 6.20 -7.09 18.09
N TRP A 64 5.93 -6.21 17.11
CA TRP A 64 5.21 -4.94 17.32
C TRP A 64 3.84 -4.87 16.62
N ALA A 65 3.54 -5.79 15.70
CA ALA A 65 2.32 -5.78 14.90
C ALA A 65 1.65 -7.16 14.88
N HIS A 66 0.33 -7.18 14.96
CA HIS A 66 -0.47 -8.39 14.72
C HIS A 66 -0.39 -8.85 13.26
N GLY A 67 -0.13 -7.92 12.34
CA GLY A 67 0.14 -8.22 10.94
C GLY A 67 0.96 -7.10 10.28
N PHE A 68 2.00 -7.50 9.55
CA PHE A 68 2.88 -6.60 8.83
C PHE A 68 3.27 -7.19 7.48
N GLY A 69 3.26 -6.36 6.44
CA GLY A 69 3.72 -6.75 5.11
C GLY A 69 4.20 -5.56 4.30
N LYS A 70 5.06 -5.84 3.32
CA LYS A 70 5.54 -4.85 2.34
C LYS A 70 5.38 -5.38 0.92
N VAL A 71 4.83 -4.57 0.05
CA VAL A 71 4.56 -4.93 -1.34
C VAL A 71 4.77 -3.72 -2.24
N VAL A 72 5.39 -3.92 -3.39
CA VAL A 72 5.31 -2.99 -4.51
C VAL A 72 4.18 -3.46 -5.40
N ASP A 73 3.15 -2.66 -5.62
CA ASP A 73 1.98 -3.08 -6.40
C ASP A 73 2.29 -3.20 -7.90
N ARG A 74 1.29 -3.63 -8.69
CA ARG A 74 1.42 -3.79 -10.15
C ARG A 74 1.76 -2.49 -10.91
N PHE A 75 1.59 -1.34 -10.28
CA PHE A 75 1.86 -0.02 -10.85
C PHE A 75 3.23 0.53 -10.38
N GLY A 76 3.96 -0.22 -9.56
CA GLY A 76 5.27 0.17 -9.05
C GLY A 76 5.23 1.01 -7.77
N VAL A 77 4.06 1.20 -7.15
CA VAL A 77 3.94 2.00 -5.93
C VAL A 77 4.35 1.16 -4.71
N PRO A 78 5.28 1.64 -3.86
CA PRO A 78 5.67 0.94 -2.64
C PRO A 78 4.63 1.13 -1.52
N TRP A 79 4.15 0.02 -0.97
CA TRP A 79 3.17 -0.05 0.12
C TRP A 79 3.72 -0.82 1.33
N MET A 80 3.30 -0.37 2.50
CA MET A 80 3.46 -1.05 3.78
C MET A 80 2.10 -1.14 4.46
N ILE A 81 1.76 -2.31 4.98
CA ILE A 81 0.52 -2.53 5.73
C ILE A 81 0.92 -2.96 7.15
N ASN A 82 0.40 -2.27 8.16
CA ASN A 82 0.86 -2.39 9.54
C ASN A 82 -0.30 -2.34 10.54
N VAL A 83 -0.71 -3.50 11.05
CA VAL A 83 -1.74 -3.64 12.10
C VAL A 83 -1.03 -3.71 13.45
N VAL A 84 -0.86 -2.56 14.09
CA VAL A 84 -0.06 -2.41 15.32
C VAL A 84 -0.70 -3.12 16.52
N LYS A 85 0.11 -3.77 17.35
CA LYS A 85 -0.32 -4.27 18.67
C LYS A 85 -0.52 -3.06 19.59
N GLN A 86 -1.76 -2.75 19.95
CA GLN A 86 -2.02 -1.71 20.94
C GLN A 86 -1.59 -2.22 22.31
N GLY A 87 -0.83 -1.40 23.04
CA GLY A 87 -0.42 -1.66 24.42
C GLY A 87 -1.51 -1.35 25.43
#